data_AF-A0A8K0CPZ7-F1
#
_entry.id   AF-A0A8K0CPZ7-F1
#
_cell.length_a   1.000
_cell.length_b   1.000
_cell.length_c   1.000
_cell.angle_alpha   90.00
_cell.angle_beta   90.00
_cell.angle_gamma   90.00
#
_symmetry.space_group_name_H-M   'P 1'
#
loop_
_entity.id
_entity.type
_entity.pdbx_description
1 polymer ?
#
loop_
_entity_poly.entity_id
_entity_poly.type
_entity_poly.pdbx_seq_one_letter_code
_entity_poly.pdbx_strand_id
1 'polypeptide(L)'
;MFVAHPNVQQLLSAIWYEGVPGFRRKKILWQIVHIVKLFIMFPIYCLVYIIAPSSRMGRFMKKPFVKFICHSASYILFLTFVSMASQRLEIVILELIGTDWLKEKVNEWKKKERGAFFGFAESIVILFVSSLVWAEIKSLWTIGLKKYISDLWNIIDFIVNVLYILWFALRMSSWYIVRVSWGTI
;
A
#
# COMPACT_ATOMS: atom_id res chain seq x y z
N MET A 1 35.64 8.84 3.88
CA MET A 1 34.28 8.56 4.39
C MET A 1 33.64 9.88 4.87
N PHE A 2 33.16 10.72 3.95
CA PHE A 2 32.62 12.05 4.30
C PHE A 2 31.21 11.97 4.90
N VAL A 3 30.35 11.11 4.35
CA VAL A 3 28.94 10.99 4.76
C VAL A 3 28.78 10.43 6.17
N ALA A 4 29.63 9.49 6.59
CA ALA A 4 29.55 8.91 7.93
C ALA A 4 30.27 9.73 9.02
N HIS A 5 30.77 10.92 8.68
CA HIS A 5 31.40 11.78 9.67
C HIS A 5 30.40 12.23 10.74
N PRO A 6 30.74 12.21 12.05
CA PRO A 6 29.80 12.48 13.14
C PRO A 6 29.04 13.81 13.01
N ASN A 7 29.71 14.89 12.61
CA ASN A 7 29.08 16.20 12.45
C ASN A 7 28.01 16.21 11.34
N VAL A 8 28.25 15.49 10.24
CA VAL A 8 27.30 15.37 9.13
C VAL A 8 26.09 14.53 9.56
N GLN A 9 26.35 13.44 10.29
CA GLN A 9 25.30 12.56 10.82
C GLN A 9 24.42 13.25 11.87
N GLN A 10 25.00 14.13 12.71
CA GLN A 10 24.23 14.92 13.67
C GLN A 10 23.29 15.91 12.98
N LEU A 11 23.76 16.59 11.93
CA LEU A 11 22.93 17.47 11.12
C LEU A 11 21.80 16.70 10.44
N LEU A 12 22.10 15.59 9.78
CA LEU A 12 21.10 14.76 9.11
C LEU A 12 20.05 14.23 10.10
N SER A 13 20.47 13.81 11.29
CA SER A 13 19.56 13.40 12.36
C SER A 13 18.65 14.54 12.82
N ALA A 14 19.16 15.77 12.92
CA ALA A 14 18.36 16.93 13.31
C ALA A 14 17.26 17.23 12.28
N ILE A 15 17.59 17.14 10.99
CA ILE A 15 16.63 17.29 9.88
C ILE A 15 15.60 16.14 9.89
N TRP A 16 16.07 14.91 10.10
CA TRP A 16 15.20 13.73 10.10
C TRP A 16 14.13 13.78 11.20
N TYR A 17 14.53 14.15 12.43
CA TYR A 17 13.64 14.19 13.60
C TYR A 17 13.00 15.56 13.86
N GLU A 18 13.08 16.51 12.93
CA GLU A 18 12.56 17.87 13.10
C GLU A 18 11.06 17.90 13.47
N GLY A 19 10.27 16.94 12.97
CA GLY A 19 8.84 16.83 13.30
C GLY A 19 8.56 16.32 14.72
N VAL A 20 9.52 15.62 15.34
CA VAL A 20 9.35 14.95 16.63
C VAL A 20 10.54 15.25 17.55
N PRO A 21 10.66 16.50 18.04
CA PRO A 21 11.82 16.92 18.82
C PRO A 21 11.98 16.06 20.07
N GLY A 22 13.22 15.63 20.33
CA GLY A 22 13.54 14.77 21.47
C GLY A 22 13.14 13.30 21.32
N PHE A 23 12.59 12.87 20.18
CA PHE A 23 12.23 11.45 19.93
C PHE A 23 13.39 10.50 20.24
N ARG A 24 14.61 10.83 19.79
CA ARG A 24 15.81 10.03 20.01
C ARG A 24 16.18 9.84 21.50
N ARG A 25 15.74 10.75 22.38
CA ARG A 25 16.02 10.69 23.83
C ARG A 25 14.94 9.94 24.62
N LYS A 26 13.83 9.55 23.99
CA LYS A 26 12.76 8.80 24.65
C LYS A 26 13.18 7.34 24.84
N LYS A 27 12.64 6.69 25.89
CA LYS A 27 12.75 5.23 26.05
C LYS A 27 12.14 4.52 24.84
N ILE A 28 12.70 3.38 24.46
CA ILE A 28 12.28 2.60 23.28
C ILE A 28 10.77 2.30 23.28
N LEU A 29 10.19 1.95 24.42
CA LEU A 29 8.74 1.70 24.54
C LEU A 29 7.92 2.92 24.09
N TRP A 30 8.30 4.12 24.53
CA TRP A 30 7.61 5.36 24.15
C TRP A 30 7.83 5.73 22.68
N GLN A 31 8.97 5.37 22.10
CA GLN A 31 9.23 5.53 20.67
C GLN A 31 8.29 4.63 19.86
N ILE A 32 8.17 3.35 20.25
CA ILE A 32 7.27 2.39 19.61
C ILE A 32 5.83 2.87 19.68
N VAL A 33 5.35 3.27 20.86
CA VAL A 33 3.98 3.78 21.03
C VAL A 33 3.72 4.99 20.13
N HIS A 34 4.69 5.91 20.00
CA HIS A 34 4.55 7.05 19.08
C HIS A 34 4.48 6.60 17.60
N ILE A 35 5.34 5.66 17.19
CA ILE A 35 5.35 5.14 15.82
C ILE A 35 4.02 4.44 15.52
N VAL A 36 3.53 3.57 16.42
CA VAL A 36 2.25 2.87 16.26
C VAL A 36 1.10 3.86 16.17
N LYS A 37 1.10 4.93 16.98
CA LYS A 37 0.10 5.99 16.87
C LYS A 37 0.12 6.66 15.50
N LEU A 38 1.30 7.03 14.98
CA LEU A 38 1.44 7.61 13.65
C LEU A 38 0.99 6.65 12.56
N PHE A 39 1.32 5.36 12.73
CA PHE A 39 0.90 4.30 11.85
C PHE A 39 -0.62 4.22 11.78
N ILE A 40 -1.33 4.09 12.91
CA ILE A 40 -2.79 4.00 12.92
C ILE A 40 -3.45 5.28 12.37
N MET A 41 -2.86 6.45 12.65
CA MET A 41 -3.39 7.75 12.20
C MET A 41 -3.03 8.10 10.75
N PHE A 42 -2.25 7.29 10.02
CA PHE A 42 -1.77 7.63 8.67
C PHE A 42 -2.90 8.07 7.70
N PRO A 43 -4.09 7.44 7.63
CA PRO A 43 -5.09 7.84 6.64
C PRO A 43 -5.63 9.25 6.94
N ILE A 44 -5.79 9.60 8.21
CA ILE A 44 -6.21 10.94 8.64
C ILE A 44 -5.15 11.98 8.26
N TYR A 45 -3.86 11.69 8.50
CA TYR A 45 -2.78 12.59 8.10
C TYR A 45 -2.72 12.80 6.58
N CYS A 46 -2.91 11.74 5.79
CA CYS A 46 -2.96 11.83 4.33
C CYS A 46 -4.16 12.66 3.84
N LEU A 47 -5.35 12.43 4.39
CA LEU A 47 -6.55 13.19 4.03
C LEU A 47 -6.41 14.68 4.34
N VAL A 48 -5.94 15.01 5.55
CA VAL A 48 -5.71 16.41 5.95
C VAL A 48 -4.62 17.06 5.08
N TYR A 49 -3.59 16.31 4.69
CA TYR A 49 -2.56 16.82 3.79
C TYR A 49 -3.13 17.17 2.40
N ILE A 50 -4.07 16.40 1.88
CA ILE A 50 -4.73 16.64 0.59
C ILE A 50 -5.68 17.85 0.69
N ILE A 51 -6.51 17.92 1.74
CA ILE A 51 -7.57 18.94 1.88
C ILE A 51 -7.00 20.28 2.36
N ALA A 52 -6.13 20.26 3.38
CA ALA A 52 -5.63 21.45 4.07
C ALA A 52 -4.11 21.37 4.30
N PRO A 53 -3.29 21.50 3.24
CA PRO A 53 -1.83 21.32 3.31
C PRO A 53 -1.09 22.37 4.16
N SER A 54 -1.71 23.52 4.43
CA SER A 54 -1.18 24.60 5.28
C SER A 54 -1.48 24.40 6.77
N SER A 55 -2.37 23.44 7.12
CA SER A 55 -2.72 23.12 8.50
C SER A 55 -1.53 22.59 9.31
N ARG A 56 -1.66 22.57 10.64
CA ARG A 56 -0.61 22.02 11.53
C ARG A 56 -0.29 20.56 11.19
N MET A 57 -1.31 19.73 10.95
CA MET A 57 -1.16 18.32 10.58
C MET A 57 -0.62 18.16 9.15
N GLY A 58 -1.07 18.98 8.19
CA GLY A 58 -0.54 18.98 6.83
C GLY A 58 0.95 19.34 6.76
N ARG A 59 1.39 20.35 7.53
CA ARG A 59 2.82 20.68 7.65
C ARG A 59 3.62 19.61 8.38
N PHE A 60 3.02 18.93 9.36
CA PHE A 60 3.65 17.81 10.07
C PHE A 60 3.91 16.61 9.14
N MET A 61 2.98 16.28 8.25
CA MET A 61 3.13 15.21 7.24
C MET A 61 4.28 15.47 6.24
N LYS A 62 4.67 16.73 6.03
CA LYS A 62 5.79 17.10 5.16
C LYS A 62 7.15 16.73 5.75
N LYS A 63 7.24 16.45 7.06
CA LYS A 63 8.50 16.11 7.74
C LYS A 63 8.98 14.71 7.32
N PRO A 64 10.29 14.51 7.11
CA PRO A 64 10.84 13.31 6.48
C PRO A 64 10.53 12.02 7.25
N PHE A 65 10.72 12.01 8.57
CA PHE A 65 10.40 10.85 9.40
C PHE A 65 8.91 10.49 9.35
N VAL A 66 8.01 11.48 9.40
CA VAL A 66 6.56 11.24 9.34
C VAL A 66 6.16 10.68 7.98
N LYS A 67 6.69 11.25 6.89
CA LYS A 67 6.47 10.75 5.54
C LYS A 67 6.93 9.31 5.38
N PHE A 68 8.10 8.96 5.93
CA PHE A 68 8.60 7.59 5.94
C PHE A 68 7.64 6.64 6.63
N ILE A 69 7.22 6.95 7.87
CA ILE A 69 6.27 6.10 8.62
C ILE A 69 4.95 5.93 7.88
N CYS A 70 4.38 7.01 7.33
CA CYS A 70 3.12 6.93 6.60
C CYS A 70 3.25 6.12 5.30
N HIS A 71 4.38 6.25 4.59
CA HIS A 71 4.64 5.43 3.40
C HIS A 71 4.74 3.96 3.76
N SER A 72 5.54 3.60 4.77
CA SER A 72 5.64 2.24 5.30
C SER A 72 4.29 1.70 5.75
N ALA A 73 3.47 2.51 6.42
CA ALA A 73 2.14 2.13 6.88
C ALA A 73 1.20 1.82 5.71
N SER A 74 1.16 2.68 4.70
CA SER A 74 0.36 2.45 3.50
C SER A 74 0.78 1.19 2.75
N TYR A 75 2.09 0.90 2.70
CA TYR A 75 2.60 -0.31 2.04
C TYR A 75 2.26 -1.59 2.82
N ILE A 76 2.39 -1.59 4.15
CA ILE A 76 1.97 -2.73 4.98
C ILE A 76 0.46 -2.98 4.88
N LEU A 77 -0.35 -1.91 4.86
CA LEU A 77 -1.79 -2.00 4.63
C LEU A 77 -2.09 -2.61 3.25
N PHE A 78 -1.37 -2.17 2.21
CA PHE A 78 -1.46 -2.78 0.88
C PHE A 78 -1.14 -4.28 0.91
N LEU A 79 -0.04 -4.68 1.54
CA LEU A 79 0.31 -6.11 1.69
C LEU A 79 -0.80 -6.88 2.42
N THR A 80 -1.41 -6.29 3.43
CA THR A 80 -2.54 -6.89 4.17
C THR A 80 -3.73 -7.13 3.24
N PHE A 81 -4.08 -6.15 2.39
CA PHE A 81 -5.16 -6.32 1.41
C PHE A 81 -4.82 -7.34 0.33
N VAL A 82 -3.58 -7.40 -0.14
CA VAL A 82 -3.12 -8.44 -1.07
C VAL A 82 -3.23 -9.83 -0.44
N SER A 83 -2.80 -9.99 0.82
CA SER A 83 -2.97 -11.25 1.55
C SER A 83 -4.44 -11.62 1.74
N MET A 84 -5.29 -10.64 2.10
CA MET A 84 -6.73 -10.83 2.26
C MET A 84 -7.40 -11.28 0.94
N ALA A 85 -7.04 -10.66 -0.18
CA ALA A 85 -7.53 -11.03 -1.51
C ALA A 85 -7.03 -12.41 -1.94
N SER A 86 -5.75 -12.72 -1.68
CA SER A 86 -5.13 -14.00 -2.04
C SER A 86 -5.73 -15.18 -1.28
N GLN A 87 -5.94 -15.04 0.02
CA GLN A 87 -6.52 -16.07 0.88
C GLN A 87 -8.06 -16.08 0.85
N ARG A 88 -8.68 -15.13 0.13
CA ARG A 88 -10.13 -14.87 0.16
C ARG A 88 -10.66 -14.85 1.59
N LEU A 89 -9.94 -14.18 2.50
CA LEU A 89 -10.31 -14.15 3.93
C LEU A 89 -11.72 -13.62 4.14
N GLU A 90 -12.25 -12.78 3.25
CA GLU A 90 -13.66 -12.37 3.27
C GLU A 90 -14.61 -13.58 3.30
N ILE A 91 -14.38 -14.58 2.45
CA ILE A 91 -15.17 -15.82 2.39
C ILE A 91 -15.00 -16.63 3.68
N VAL A 92 -13.77 -16.75 4.19
CA VAL A 92 -13.47 -17.51 5.42
C VAL A 92 -14.10 -16.85 6.65
N ILE A 93 -14.06 -15.52 6.75
CA ILE A 93 -14.66 -14.75 7.84
C ILE A 93 -16.19 -14.88 7.80
N LEU A 94 -16.81 -14.80 6.61
CA LEU A 94 -18.25 -14.99 6.45
C LEU A 94 -18.68 -16.43 6.78
N GLU A 95 -17.82 -17.43 6.56
CA GLU A 95 -18.09 -18.81 6.99
C GLU A 95 -17.97 -19.01 8.51
N LEU A 96 -17.00 -18.37 9.15
CA LEU A 96 -16.76 -18.50 10.59
C LEU A 96 -17.77 -17.73 11.45
N ILE A 97 -18.18 -16.52 11.01
CA ILE A 97 -18.98 -15.58 11.81
C ILE A 97 -20.41 -15.42 11.24
N GLY A 98 -20.64 -15.84 9.99
CA GLY A 98 -21.93 -15.65 9.32
C GLY A 98 -23.06 -16.51 9.88
N THR A 99 -24.27 -15.97 9.81
CA THR A 99 -25.52 -16.70 10.05
C THR A 99 -25.74 -17.78 8.98
N ASP A 100 -26.61 -18.76 9.23
CA ASP A 100 -26.79 -19.91 8.34
C ASP A 100 -27.23 -19.52 6.91
N TRP A 101 -28.06 -18.47 6.78
CA TRP A 101 -28.41 -17.87 5.48
C TRP A 101 -27.19 -17.29 4.73
N LEU A 102 -26.26 -16.68 5.47
CA LEU A 102 -25.05 -16.09 4.91
C LEU A 102 -24.09 -17.16 4.40
N LYS A 103 -23.99 -18.30 5.11
CA LYS A 103 -23.21 -19.47 4.69
C LYS A 103 -23.76 -20.11 3.42
N GLU A 104 -25.09 -20.17 3.26
CA GLU A 104 -25.72 -20.69 2.03
C GLU A 104 -25.41 -19.78 0.82
N LYS A 105 -25.53 -18.46 0.99
CA LYS A 105 -25.10 -17.45 0.01
C LYS A 105 -23.62 -17.57 -0.36
N VAL A 106 -22.74 -17.78 0.62
CA VAL A 106 -21.30 -17.97 0.39
C VAL A 106 -21.02 -19.23 -0.40
N ASN A 107 -21.72 -20.34 -0.12
CA ASN A 107 -21.59 -21.58 -0.88
C ASN A 107 -22.06 -21.44 -2.34
N GLU A 108 -23.11 -20.65 -2.61
CA GLU A 108 -23.49 -20.31 -3.97
C GLU A 108 -22.45 -19.44 -4.69
N TRP A 109 -21.84 -18.48 -3.98
CA TRP A 109 -20.75 -17.66 -4.51
C TRP A 109 -19.51 -18.50 -4.82
N LYS A 110 -19.16 -19.46 -3.95
CA LYS A 110 -18.12 -20.47 -4.19
C LYS A 110 -18.39 -21.27 -5.46
N LYS A 111 -19.63 -21.71 -5.69
CA LYS A 111 -20.01 -22.46 -6.91
C LYS A 111 -19.90 -21.62 -8.19
N LYS A 112 -20.06 -20.30 -8.11
CA LYS A 112 -19.91 -19.35 -9.24
C LYS A 112 -18.50 -18.72 -9.33
N GLU A 113 -17.49 -19.29 -8.65
CA GLU A 113 -16.16 -18.66 -8.53
C GLU A 113 -15.39 -18.48 -9.82
N ARG A 114 -15.61 -19.36 -10.80
CA ARG A 114 -15.01 -19.19 -12.13
C ARG A 114 -15.60 -17.92 -12.75
N GLY A 115 -14.81 -16.86 -12.80
CA GLY A 115 -15.19 -15.57 -13.37
C GLY A 115 -15.98 -14.63 -12.46
N ALA A 116 -15.94 -14.82 -11.14
CA ALA A 116 -16.52 -13.84 -10.22
C ALA A 116 -15.89 -12.45 -10.41
N PHE A 117 -16.72 -11.40 -10.40
CA PHE A 117 -16.29 -10.00 -10.52
C PHE A 117 -15.44 -9.56 -9.31
N PHE A 118 -14.76 -8.43 -9.41
CA PHE A 118 -13.82 -7.95 -8.38
C PHE A 118 -14.47 -7.84 -7.01
N GLY A 119 -13.87 -8.50 -6.01
CA GLY A 119 -14.23 -8.32 -4.59
C GLY A 119 -13.74 -6.98 -4.05
N PHE A 120 -14.23 -6.59 -2.86
CA PHE A 120 -13.89 -5.30 -2.25
C PHE A 120 -12.38 -5.14 -2.01
N ALA A 121 -11.73 -6.18 -1.47
CA ALA A 121 -10.28 -6.20 -1.27
C ALA A 121 -9.51 -6.12 -2.61
N GLU A 122 -9.97 -6.85 -3.64
CA GLU A 122 -9.37 -6.79 -4.98
C GLU A 122 -9.47 -5.38 -5.57
N SER A 123 -10.59 -4.68 -5.40
CA SER A 123 -10.76 -3.29 -5.87
C SER A 123 -9.76 -2.34 -5.20
N ILE A 124 -9.54 -2.46 -3.89
CA ILE A 124 -8.52 -1.66 -3.17
C ILE A 124 -7.11 -1.96 -3.70
N VAL A 125 -6.79 -3.24 -3.93
CA VAL A 125 -5.50 -3.67 -4.49
C VAL A 125 -5.29 -3.06 -5.87
N ILE A 126 -6.29 -3.10 -6.76
CA ILE A 126 -6.20 -2.53 -8.12
C ILE A 126 -5.95 -1.02 -8.06
N LEU A 127 -6.71 -0.30 -7.22
CA LEU A 127 -6.50 1.13 -7.02
C LEU A 127 -5.08 1.42 -6.51
N PHE A 128 -4.58 0.64 -5.56
CA PHE A 128 -3.23 0.82 -5.03
C PHE A 128 -2.15 0.52 -6.08
N VAL A 129 -2.27 -0.58 -6.84
CA VAL A 129 -1.34 -0.94 -7.93
C VAL A 129 -1.29 0.17 -8.98
N SER A 130 -2.43 0.75 -9.36
CA SER A 130 -2.43 1.86 -10.32
C SER A 130 -1.61 3.06 -9.83
N SER A 131 -1.61 3.31 -8.52
CA SER A 131 -0.78 4.35 -7.90
C SER A 131 0.72 4.01 -7.91
N LEU A 132 1.08 2.72 -7.73
CA LEU A 132 2.47 2.24 -7.80
C LEU A 132 3.01 2.37 -9.22
N VAL A 133 2.24 1.95 -10.22
CA VAL A 133 2.59 2.08 -11.64
C VAL A 133 2.81 3.56 -12.00
N TRP A 134 1.91 4.44 -11.55
CA TRP A 134 2.07 5.89 -11.77
C TRP A 134 3.32 6.46 -11.08
N ALA A 135 3.66 5.97 -9.88
CA ALA A 135 4.87 6.37 -9.18
C ALA A 135 6.14 5.94 -9.94
N GLU A 136 6.18 4.71 -10.45
CA GLU A 136 7.30 4.19 -11.24
C GLU A 136 7.47 4.93 -12.56
N ILE A 137 6.39 5.23 -13.28
CA ILE A 137 6.45 6.03 -14.52
C ILE A 137 7.10 7.40 -14.25
N LYS A 138 6.73 8.07 -13.15
CA LYS A 138 7.34 9.34 -12.77
C LYS A 138 8.81 9.20 -12.35
N SER A 139 9.15 8.11 -11.66
CA SER A 139 10.53 7.80 -11.26
C SER A 139 11.43 7.64 -12.49
N LEU A 140 10.99 6.82 -13.45
CA LEU A 140 11.65 6.60 -14.74
C LEU A 140 11.84 7.91 -15.51
N TRP A 141 10.79 8.75 -15.58
CA TRP A 141 10.84 10.05 -16.26
C TRP A 141 11.82 11.03 -15.61
N THR A 142 11.92 11.03 -14.29
CA THR A 142 12.76 11.98 -13.54
C THR A 142 14.23 11.58 -13.51
N ILE A 143 14.52 10.28 -13.34
CA ILE A 143 15.88 9.74 -13.19
C ILE A 143 16.54 9.47 -14.56
N GLY A 144 15.74 9.05 -15.54
CA GLY A 144 16.17 8.61 -16.86
C GLY A 144 16.55 7.12 -16.93
N LEU A 145 16.31 6.52 -18.09
CA LEU A 145 16.38 5.06 -18.31
C LEU A 145 17.71 4.42 -17.89
N LYS A 146 18.85 5.03 -18.26
CA LYS A 146 20.18 4.44 -18.01
C LYS A 146 20.50 4.32 -16.52
N LYS A 147 20.15 5.33 -15.72
CA LYS A 147 20.34 5.31 -14.27
C LYS A 147 19.31 4.41 -13.59
N TYR A 148 18.08 4.39 -14.10
CA TYR A 148 17.02 3.52 -13.59
C TYR A 148 17.41 2.04 -13.67
N ILE A 149 17.86 1.56 -14.83
CA ILE A 149 18.26 0.15 -15.04
C ILE A 149 19.54 -0.21 -14.28
N SER A 150 20.40 0.76 -13.95
CA SER A 150 21.60 0.49 -13.15
C SER A 150 21.31 0.14 -11.69
N ASP A 151 20.12 0.45 -11.20
CA ASP A 151 19.68 0.11 -9.86
C ASP A 151 18.81 -1.16 -9.89
N LEU A 152 19.28 -2.21 -9.22
CA LEU A 152 18.58 -3.50 -9.18
C LEU A 152 17.22 -3.41 -8.48
N TRP A 153 17.05 -2.49 -7.52
CA TRP A 153 15.78 -2.32 -6.81
C TRP A 153 14.69 -1.80 -7.75
N ASN A 154 15.03 -0.83 -8.59
CA ASN A 154 14.11 -0.30 -9.60
C ASN A 154 13.66 -1.39 -10.59
N ILE A 155 14.56 -2.31 -10.97
CA ILE A 155 14.20 -3.45 -11.84
C ILE A 155 13.19 -4.37 -11.14
N ILE A 156 13.41 -4.67 -9.85
CA ILE A 156 12.48 -5.50 -9.06
C ILE A 156 11.10 -4.82 -9.00
N ASP A 157 11.06 -3.53 -8.69
CA ASP A 157 9.81 -2.76 -8.60
C ASP A 157 9.07 -2.74 -9.94
N PHE A 158 9.79 -2.58 -11.06
CA PHE A 158 9.22 -2.69 -12.41
C PHE A 158 8.61 -4.06 -12.68
N ILE A 159 9.34 -5.15 -12.40
CA ILE A 159 8.86 -6.52 -12.61
C ILE A 159 7.61 -6.80 -11.78
N VAL A 160 7.61 -6.41 -10.50
CA VAL A 160 6.47 -6.58 -9.60
C VAL A 160 5.25 -5.85 -10.13
N ASN A 161 5.41 -4.61 -10.61
CA ASN A 161 4.31 -3.85 -11.22
C ASN A 161 3.78 -4.52 -12.50
N VAL A 162 4.65 -5.05 -13.36
CA VAL A 162 4.25 -5.80 -14.55
C VAL A 162 3.47 -7.06 -14.18
N LEU A 163 3.90 -7.81 -13.15
CA LEU A 163 3.19 -8.99 -12.66
C LEU A 163 1.79 -8.64 -12.14
N TYR A 164 1.63 -7.51 -11.45
CA TYR A 164 0.31 -7.05 -11.01
C TYR A 164 -0.61 -6.68 -12.19
N ILE A 165 -0.08 -6.03 -13.22
CA ILE A 165 -0.85 -5.72 -14.44
C ILE A 165 -1.27 -6.99 -15.16
N LEU A 166 -0.37 -7.97 -15.28
CA LEU A 166 -0.67 -9.29 -15.85
C LEU A 166 -1.75 -10.03 -15.06
N TRP A 167 -1.65 -10.04 -13.73
CA TRP A 167 -2.68 -10.62 -12.87
C TRP A 167 -4.05 -9.98 -13.11
N PHE A 168 -4.12 -8.64 -13.18
CA PHE A 168 -5.35 -7.91 -13.47
C PHE A 168 -5.90 -8.27 -14.87
N ALA A 169 -5.04 -8.34 -15.89
CA ALA A 169 -5.43 -8.72 -17.24
C ALA A 169 -6.02 -10.15 -17.30
N LEU A 170 -5.34 -11.12 -16.67
CA LEU A 170 -5.83 -12.50 -16.57
C LEU A 170 -7.18 -12.59 -15.84
N ARG A 171 -7.38 -11.78 -14.79
CA ARG A 171 -8.65 -11.72 -14.04
C ARG A 171 -9.78 -11.19 -14.93
N MET A 172 -9.52 -10.13 -15.68
CA MET A 172 -10.47 -9.58 -16.66
C MET A 172 -10.81 -10.58 -17.76
N SER A 173 -9.81 -11.27 -18.32
CA SER A 173 -10.03 -12.31 -19.33
C SER A 173 -10.88 -13.46 -18.79
N SER A 174 -10.60 -13.94 -17.57
CA SER A 174 -11.37 -15.00 -16.92
C SER A 174 -12.84 -14.59 -16.72
N TRP A 175 -13.09 -13.36 -16.27
CA TRP A 175 -14.45 -12.83 -16.12
C TRP A 175 -15.17 -12.75 -17.46
N TYR A 176 -14.49 -12.27 -18.51
CA TYR A 176 -15.07 -12.15 -19.85
C TYR A 176 -15.45 -13.52 -20.44
N ILE A 177 -14.52 -14.48 -20.44
CA ILE A 177 -14.73 -15.83 -20.98
C ILE A 177 -15.93 -16.51 -20.30
N VAL A 178 -16.03 -16.36 -18.98
CA VAL A 178 -17.14 -16.92 -18.21
C VAL A 178 -18.45 -16.32 -18.67
N ARG A 179 -18.58 -14.98 -18.75
CA ARG A 179 -19.85 -14.35 -19.16
C ARG A 179 -20.31 -14.72 -20.57
N VAL A 180 -19.36 -14.85 -21.50
CA VAL A 180 -19.61 -15.36 -22.85
C VAL A 180 -20.10 -16.81 -22.78
N SER A 181 -19.45 -17.67 -21.97
CA SER A 181 -19.87 -19.06 -21.80
C SER A 181 -21.27 -19.23 -21.20
N TRP A 182 -21.73 -18.28 -20.38
CA TRP A 182 -23.09 -18.28 -19.81
C TRP A 182 -24.14 -17.64 -20.75
N GLY A 183 -23.75 -17.15 -21.93
CA GLY A 183 -24.66 -16.49 -22.88
C GLY A 183 -25.28 -15.19 -22.34
N THR A 184 -24.60 -14.54 -21.39
CA THR A 184 -25.07 -13.31 -20.73
C THR A 184 -24.54 -12.02 -21.35
N ILE A 185 -23.63 -12.14 -22.32
CA ILE A 185 -23.08 -11.10 -23.20
C ILE A 185 -22.96 -11.70 -24.59
#